data_AF-A0A258FQR9-F1
#
_entry.id   AF-A0A258FQR9-F1
#
_cell.length_a   1.000
_cell.length_b   1.000
_cell.length_c   1.000
_cell.angle_alpha   90.00
_cell.angle_beta   90.00
_cell.angle_gamma   90.00
#
_symmetry.space_group_name_H-M   'P 1'
#
loop_
_entity.id
_entity.type
_entity.pdbx_description
1 polymer ?
#
loop_
_entity_poly.entity_id
_entity_poly.type
_entity_poly.pdbx_seq_one_letter_code
_entity_poly.pdbx_strand_id
1 'polypeptide(L)'
;MSIITLVFIAVIVYFSRHELSTAWEMLGRVDLWVLALILPVAAIGYLAAGEMIFSYLRQKRLIDHVSIWTQMRISMELNFVNHVLPSGGVSGISYVNWRLSKLGVRTGKATMAQAVRYVAGFAAIVSLLFVAVIAVTIDGTVNRWIILMSSTLVFGLIAATMIGAFLLRSKVRIDRFAVIATRVCNAFVRRVTFGRFKRVVADGVIHEFLNEMH
;
A
#
# COMPACT_ATOMS: atom_id res chain seq x y z
N MET A 1 -12.53 -18.06 -5.59
CA MET A 1 -11.41 -18.73 -4.89
C MET A 1 -11.06 -20.00 -5.66
N SER A 2 -9.79 -20.26 -5.94
CA SER A 2 -9.38 -21.46 -6.69
C SER A 2 -9.29 -22.67 -5.75
N ILE A 3 -9.54 -23.87 -6.27
CA ILE A 3 -9.36 -25.14 -5.53
C ILE A 3 -7.93 -25.25 -4.97
N ILE A 4 -6.96 -24.73 -5.71
CA ILE A 4 -5.55 -24.70 -5.30
C ILE A 4 -5.37 -23.84 -4.04
N THR A 5 -6.05 -22.70 -3.94
CA THR A 5 -5.96 -21.81 -2.78
C THR A 5 -6.53 -22.47 -1.54
N LEU A 6 -7.64 -23.22 -1.69
CA LEU A 6 -8.24 -23.97 -0.59
C LEU A 6 -7.33 -25.09 -0.09
N VAL A 7 -6.69 -25.85 -1.00
CA VAL A 7 -5.72 -26.88 -0.63
C VAL A 7 -4.53 -26.28 0.11
N PHE A 8 -3.98 -25.17 -0.38
CA PHE A 8 -2.90 -24.45 0.32
C PHE A 8 -3.30 -24.00 1.72
N ILE A 9 -4.51 -23.43 1.88
CA ILE A 9 -5.02 -23.03 3.19
C ILE A 9 -5.13 -24.25 4.12
N ALA A 10 -5.69 -25.37 3.64
CA ALA A 10 -5.82 -26.59 4.44
C ALA A 10 -4.46 -27.13 4.89
N VAL A 11 -3.46 -27.12 4.01
CA VAL A 11 -2.08 -27.53 4.33
C VAL A 11 -1.49 -26.60 5.40
N ILE A 12 -1.60 -25.28 5.22
CA ILE A 12 -1.09 -24.30 6.20
C ILE A 12 -1.76 -24.51 7.56
N VAL A 13 -3.08 -24.63 7.60
CA VAL A 13 -3.83 -24.86 8.84
C VAL A 13 -3.41 -26.17 9.51
N TYR A 14 -3.21 -27.24 8.74
CA TYR A 14 -2.74 -28.51 9.28
C TYR A 14 -1.34 -28.39 9.90
N PHE A 15 -0.40 -27.73 9.23
CA PHE A 15 0.95 -27.55 9.78
C PHE A 15 0.97 -26.59 10.98
N SER A 16 0.19 -25.51 10.94
CA SER A 16 0.10 -24.50 12.00
C SER A 16 -0.85 -24.89 13.14
N ARG A 17 -1.48 -26.07 13.12
CA ARG A 17 -2.47 -26.51 14.14
C ARG A 17 -1.99 -26.37 15.58
N HIS A 18 -0.71 -26.63 15.83
CA HIS A 18 -0.12 -26.54 17.17
C HIS A 18 0.11 -25.09 17.59
N GLU A 19 0.54 -24.23 16.66
CA GLU A 19 0.61 -22.79 16.90
C GLU A 19 -0.79 -22.21 17.15
N LEU A 20 -1.81 -22.69 16.45
CA LEU A 20 -3.20 -22.30 16.66
C LEU A 20 -3.72 -22.68 18.05
N SER A 21 -3.40 -23.88 18.55
CA SER A 21 -3.77 -24.27 19.92
C SER A 21 -3.09 -23.38 20.96
N THR A 22 -1.79 -23.10 20.78
CA THR A 22 -1.05 -22.21 21.68
C THR A 22 -1.60 -20.79 21.64
N ALA A 23 -1.91 -20.27 20.45
CA ALA A 23 -2.53 -18.96 20.29
C ALA A 23 -3.89 -18.88 20.98
N TRP A 24 -4.71 -19.95 20.89
CA TRP A 24 -6.01 -20.03 21.57
C TRP A 24 -5.88 -19.98 23.09
N GLU A 25 -4.93 -20.74 23.66
CA GLU A 25 -4.64 -20.72 25.09
C GLU A 25 -4.12 -19.34 25.55
N MET A 26 -3.26 -18.70 24.75
CA MET A 26 -2.77 -17.36 25.04
C MET A 26 -3.88 -16.30 24.99
N LEU A 27 -4.84 -16.45 24.08
CA LEU A 27 -5.98 -15.53 23.95
C LEU A 27 -6.85 -15.52 25.23
N GLY A 28 -6.98 -16.67 25.89
CA GLY A 28 -7.65 -16.79 27.19
C GLY A 28 -6.92 -16.09 28.35
N ARG A 29 -5.66 -15.69 28.16
CA ARG A 29 -4.81 -14.99 29.15
C ARG A 29 -4.49 -13.54 28.74
N VAL A 30 -5.07 -13.05 27.65
CA VAL A 30 -4.81 -11.69 27.16
C VAL A 30 -5.37 -10.66 28.15
N ASP A 31 -4.56 -9.65 28.44
CA ASP A 31 -5.02 -8.47 29.15
C ASP A 31 -5.99 -7.67 28.27
N LEU A 32 -7.26 -7.66 28.67
CA LEU A 32 -8.33 -6.95 27.96
C LEU A 32 -8.10 -5.45 27.93
N TRP A 33 -7.36 -4.87 28.88
CA TRP A 33 -7.01 -3.44 28.86
C TRP A 33 -6.00 -3.14 27.76
N VAL A 34 -4.97 -3.96 27.63
CA VAL A 34 -3.99 -3.84 26.53
C VAL A 34 -4.70 -4.04 25.19
N LEU A 35 -5.59 -5.03 25.08
CA LEU A 35 -6.38 -5.27 23.89
C LEU A 35 -7.27 -4.07 23.53
N ALA A 36 -7.94 -3.49 24.53
CA ALA A 36 -8.76 -2.30 24.34
C ALA A 36 -7.93 -1.09 23.88
N LEU A 37 -6.67 -0.97 24.32
CA LEU A 37 -5.75 0.09 23.90
C LEU A 37 -5.25 -0.07 22.45
N ILE A 38 -5.20 -1.30 21.93
CA ILE A 38 -4.84 -1.54 20.53
C ILE A 38 -5.87 -0.88 19.58
N LEU A 39 -7.16 -0.89 19.93
CA LEU A 39 -8.21 -0.30 19.11
C LEU A 39 -8.02 1.21 18.82
N PRO A 40 -7.86 2.10 19.83
CA PRO A 40 -7.63 3.52 19.57
C PRO A 40 -6.29 3.76 18.88
N VAL A 41 -5.24 3.01 19.20
CA VAL A 41 -3.94 3.12 18.50
C VAL A 41 -4.08 2.79 17.02
N ALA A 42 -4.77 1.69 16.69
CA ALA A 42 -5.05 1.31 15.31
C ALA A 42 -5.92 2.35 14.59
N ALA A 43 -6.93 2.88 15.28
CA ALA A 43 -7.81 3.91 14.75
C ALA A 43 -7.07 5.21 14.41
N ILE A 44 -6.17 5.65 15.30
CA ILE A 44 -5.27 6.80 15.06
C ILE A 44 -4.34 6.51 13.87
N GLY A 45 -3.76 5.30 13.81
CA GLY A 45 -2.91 4.88 12.70
C GLY A 45 -3.63 4.93 11.34
N TYR A 46 -4.87 4.45 11.29
CA TYR A 46 -5.68 4.53 10.07
C TYR A 46 -6.07 5.96 9.70
N LEU A 47 -6.37 6.80 10.69
CA LEU A 47 -6.65 8.22 10.47
C LEU A 47 -5.44 8.95 9.87
N ALA A 48 -4.25 8.72 10.43
CA ALA A 48 -3.00 9.27 9.92
C ALA A 48 -2.69 8.78 8.50
N ALA A 49 -2.93 7.50 8.21
CA ALA A 49 -2.76 6.94 6.88
C ALA A 49 -3.75 7.54 5.86
N GLY A 50 -4.99 7.83 6.28
CA GLY A 50 -5.96 8.55 5.46
C GLY A 50 -5.58 10.01 5.23
N GLU A 51 -5.05 10.67 6.25
CA GLU A 51 -4.63 12.07 6.18
C GLU A 51 -3.58 12.31 5.10
N MET A 52 -2.75 11.33 4.78
CA MET A 52 -1.81 11.42 3.66
C MET A 52 -2.52 11.69 2.31
N ILE A 53 -3.69 11.08 2.09
CA ILE A 53 -4.51 11.29 0.88
C ILE A 53 -5.17 12.67 0.93
N PHE A 54 -5.88 12.97 2.03
CA PHE A 54 -6.66 14.21 2.16
C PHE A 54 -5.77 15.45 2.20
N SER A 55 -4.61 15.39 2.86
CA SER A 55 -3.60 16.46 2.87
C SER A 55 -3.10 16.78 1.47
N TYR A 56 -2.78 15.77 0.66
CA TYR A 56 -2.39 15.97 -0.74
C TYR A 56 -3.49 16.63 -1.56
N LEU A 57 -4.73 16.13 -1.45
CA LEU A 57 -5.87 16.66 -2.19
C LEU A 57 -6.20 18.11 -1.79
N ARG A 58 -6.11 18.45 -0.49
CA ARG A 58 -6.27 19.83 0.02
C ARG A 58 -5.16 20.75 -0.48
N GLN A 59 -3.90 20.30 -0.47
CA GLN A 59 -2.77 21.07 -0.99
C GLN A 59 -2.96 21.41 -2.49
N LYS A 60 -3.60 20.52 -3.24
CA LYS A 60 -3.94 20.70 -4.65
C LYS A 60 -5.26 21.45 -4.89
N ARG A 61 -5.93 21.93 -3.83
CA ARG A 61 -7.24 22.62 -3.87
C ARG A 61 -8.32 21.82 -4.62
N LEU A 62 -8.31 20.50 -4.45
CA LEU A 62 -9.25 19.58 -5.11
C LEU A 62 -10.45 19.22 -4.22
N ILE A 63 -10.28 19.41 -2.92
CA ILE A 63 -11.31 19.22 -1.91
C ILE A 63 -11.15 20.34 -0.88
N ASP A 64 -12.28 20.77 -0.33
CA ASP A 64 -12.30 21.67 0.83
C ASP A 64 -11.99 20.90 2.12
N HIS A 65 -12.11 21.56 3.26
CA HIS A 65 -11.93 20.94 4.56
C HIS A 65 -12.96 19.82 4.77
N VAL A 66 -12.51 18.57 4.73
CA VAL A 66 -13.32 17.40 5.07
C VAL A 66 -13.20 17.15 6.58
N SER A 67 -14.34 16.90 7.24
CA SER A 67 -14.33 16.64 8.68
C SER A 67 -13.46 15.42 9.03
N ILE A 68 -12.81 15.47 10.20
CA ILE A 68 -11.97 14.39 10.74
C ILE A 68 -12.75 13.07 10.81
N TRP A 69 -14.02 13.11 11.17
CA TRP A 69 -14.90 11.93 11.23
C TRP A 69 -15.15 11.31 9.85
N THR A 70 -15.40 12.14 8.84
CA THR A 70 -15.59 11.66 7.46
C THR A 70 -14.30 11.01 6.94
N GLN A 71 -13.15 11.63 7.22
CA GLN A 71 -11.86 11.10 6.85
C GLN A 71 -11.55 9.78 7.56
N MET A 72 -11.79 9.70 8.86
CA MET A 72 -11.61 8.48 9.65
C MET A 72 -12.46 7.35 9.08
N ARG A 73 -13.74 7.62 8.81
CA ARG A 73 -14.66 6.66 8.18
C ARG A 73 -14.13 6.16 6.84
N ILE A 74 -13.73 7.05 5.93
CA ILE A 74 -13.20 6.67 4.61
C ILE A 74 -11.92 5.83 4.75
N SER A 75 -11.06 6.18 5.72
CA SER A 75 -9.83 5.44 6.00
C SER A 75 -10.11 4.04 6.50
N MET A 76 -11.07 3.89 7.41
CA MET A 76 -11.50 2.58 7.92
C MET A 76 -12.17 1.75 6.83
N GLU A 77 -13.07 2.34 6.04
CA GLU A 77 -13.71 1.69 4.90
C GLU A 77 -12.67 1.14 3.91
N LEU A 78 -11.64 1.94 3.60
CA LEU A 78 -10.53 1.53 2.74
C LEU A 78 -9.68 0.41 3.34
N ASN A 79 -9.30 0.51 4.61
CA ASN A 79 -8.54 -0.54 5.27
C ASN A 79 -9.34 -1.84 5.35
N PHE A 80 -10.64 -1.75 5.61
CA PHE A 80 -11.56 -2.89 5.58
C PHE A 80 -11.58 -3.55 4.20
N VAL A 81 -11.77 -2.78 3.12
CA VAL A 81 -11.77 -3.32 1.75
C VAL A 81 -10.44 -3.99 1.40
N ASN A 82 -9.31 -3.40 1.80
CA ASN A 82 -7.99 -3.97 1.54
C ASN A 82 -7.76 -5.31 2.25
N HIS A 83 -8.34 -5.52 3.43
CA HIS A 83 -8.14 -6.76 4.21
C HIS A 83 -9.21 -7.82 3.93
N VAL A 84 -10.47 -7.44 3.78
CA VAL A 84 -11.59 -8.38 3.55
C VAL A 84 -11.66 -8.84 2.10
N LEU A 85 -11.30 -7.97 1.15
CA LEU A 85 -11.28 -8.29 -0.27
C LEU A 85 -9.84 -8.20 -0.80
N PRO A 86 -8.98 -9.18 -0.46
CA PRO A 86 -7.58 -9.20 -0.87
C PRO A 86 -7.49 -9.44 -2.38
N SER A 87 -7.49 -8.34 -3.14
CA SER A 87 -7.43 -8.34 -4.61
C SER A 87 -6.06 -7.89 -5.14
N GLY A 88 -5.05 -7.83 -4.27
CA GLY A 88 -3.76 -7.23 -4.59
C GLY A 88 -3.80 -5.70 -4.67
N GLY A 89 -4.73 -5.05 -3.94
CA GLY A 89 -4.84 -3.59 -3.84
C GLY A 89 -5.76 -2.94 -4.88
N VAL A 90 -6.22 -3.67 -5.90
CA VAL A 90 -7.13 -3.14 -6.94
C VAL A 90 -8.47 -2.72 -6.33
N SER A 91 -9.04 -3.52 -5.43
CA SER A 91 -10.30 -3.25 -4.73
C SER A 91 -10.25 -1.98 -3.90
N GLY A 92 -9.17 -1.78 -3.12
CA GLY A 92 -8.98 -0.56 -2.33
C GLY A 92 -8.84 0.68 -3.20
N ILE A 93 -8.05 0.58 -4.27
CA ILE A 93 -7.84 1.70 -5.20
C ILE A 93 -9.15 2.09 -5.88
N SER A 94 -9.90 1.10 -6.40
CA SER A 94 -11.21 1.33 -7.02
C SER A 94 -12.22 1.93 -6.04
N TYR A 95 -12.26 1.42 -4.81
CA TYR A 95 -13.15 1.93 -3.77
C TYR A 95 -12.87 3.40 -3.44
N VAL A 96 -11.61 3.76 -3.24
CA VAL A 96 -11.20 5.13 -2.93
C VAL A 96 -11.49 6.06 -4.10
N ASN A 97 -11.20 5.64 -5.33
CA ASN A 97 -11.51 6.43 -6.51
C ASN A 97 -13.02 6.69 -6.61
N TRP A 98 -13.86 5.67 -6.38
CA TRP A 98 -15.31 5.84 -6.31
C TRP A 98 -15.71 6.78 -5.17
N ARG A 99 -15.15 6.61 -3.97
CA ARG A 99 -15.50 7.43 -2.80
C ARG A 99 -15.10 8.89 -2.98
N LEU A 100 -13.92 9.16 -3.52
CA LEU A 100 -13.42 10.50 -3.81
C LEU A 100 -14.15 11.14 -4.99
N SER A 101 -14.65 10.36 -5.95
CA SER A 101 -15.51 10.90 -7.03
C SER A 101 -16.80 11.50 -6.49
N LYS A 102 -17.36 10.95 -5.40
CA LYS A 102 -18.52 11.53 -4.69
C LYS A 102 -18.18 12.84 -3.96
N LEU A 103 -16.89 13.14 -3.78
CA LEU A 103 -16.38 14.41 -3.26
C LEU A 103 -15.89 15.35 -4.38
N GLY A 104 -16.18 15.04 -5.66
CA GLY A 104 -15.82 15.87 -6.81
C GLY A 104 -14.40 15.64 -7.37
N VAL A 105 -13.65 14.65 -6.86
CA VAL A 105 -12.28 14.38 -7.31
C VAL A 105 -12.27 13.44 -8.51
N ARG A 106 -11.63 13.86 -9.61
CA ARG A 106 -11.42 13.01 -10.81
C ARG A 106 -10.55 11.80 -10.50
N THR A 107 -10.80 10.69 -11.19
CA THR A 107 -10.14 9.39 -10.98
C THR A 107 -8.61 9.47 -11.10
N GLY A 108 -8.07 10.23 -12.06
CA GLY A 108 -6.61 10.44 -12.16
C GLY A 108 -6.02 11.06 -10.90
N LYS A 109 -6.61 12.15 -10.40
CA LYS A 109 -6.15 12.85 -9.19
C LYS A 109 -6.29 11.99 -7.93
N ALA A 110 -7.37 11.22 -7.83
CA ALA A 110 -7.58 10.26 -6.76
C ALA A 110 -6.50 9.16 -6.77
N THR A 111 -6.13 8.66 -7.94
CA THR A 111 -5.06 7.65 -8.09
C THR A 111 -3.69 8.23 -7.76
N MET A 112 -3.42 9.47 -8.16
CA MET A 112 -2.19 10.18 -7.80
C MET A 112 -2.08 10.39 -6.27
N ALA A 113 -3.19 10.75 -5.62
CA ALA A 113 -3.24 10.89 -4.16
C ALA A 113 -2.93 9.55 -3.46
N GLN A 114 -3.38 8.43 -4.02
CA GLN A 114 -3.04 7.10 -3.51
C GLN A 114 -1.57 6.76 -3.74
N ALA A 115 -0.99 7.08 -4.90
CA ALA A 115 0.44 6.91 -5.15
C ALA A 115 1.29 7.69 -4.15
N VAL A 116 0.91 8.94 -3.87
CA VAL A 116 1.54 9.78 -2.84
C VAL A 116 1.40 9.15 -1.46
N ARG A 117 0.21 8.65 -1.08
CA ARG A 117 0.03 7.91 0.18
C ARG A 117 0.98 6.72 0.29
N TYR A 118 1.13 5.91 -0.76
CA TYR A 118 2.04 4.77 -0.71
C TYR A 118 3.48 5.22 -0.51
N VAL A 119 3.96 6.20 -1.29
CA VAL A 119 5.33 6.72 -1.13
C VAL A 119 5.54 7.33 0.25
N ALA A 120 4.58 8.09 0.79
CA ALA A 120 4.64 8.66 2.12
C ALA A 120 4.62 7.59 3.22
N GLY A 121 3.79 6.56 3.08
CA GLY A 121 3.73 5.42 4.00
C GLY A 121 5.02 4.62 3.99
N PHE A 122 5.59 4.35 2.81
CA PHE A 122 6.90 3.71 2.69
C PHE A 122 8.00 4.57 3.31
N ALA A 123 8.00 5.89 3.07
CA ALA A 123 8.96 6.79 3.69
C ALA A 123 8.87 6.74 5.23
N ALA A 124 7.67 6.77 5.80
CA ALA A 124 7.47 6.67 7.25
C ALA A 124 8.01 5.34 7.82
N ILE A 125 7.70 4.21 7.17
CA ILE A 125 8.18 2.89 7.59
C ILE A 125 9.70 2.82 7.47
N VAL A 126 10.28 3.30 6.37
CA VAL A 126 11.72 3.29 6.15
C VAL A 126 12.46 4.15 7.17
N SER A 127 11.93 5.32 7.52
CA SER A 127 12.48 6.16 8.58
C SER A 127 12.48 5.44 9.93
N LEU A 128 11.38 4.75 10.27
CA LEU A 128 11.30 3.94 11.48
C LEU A 128 12.32 2.79 11.47
N LEU A 129 12.40 2.06 10.36
CA LEU A 129 13.33 0.94 10.20
C LEU A 129 14.80 1.39 10.26
N PHE A 130 15.12 2.56 9.71
CA PHE A 130 16.46 3.13 9.81
C PHE A 130 16.86 3.37 11.27
N VAL A 131 15.97 3.97 12.07
CA VAL A 131 16.18 4.14 13.51
C VAL A 131 16.30 2.79 14.23
N ALA A 132 15.46 1.82 13.87
CA ALA A 132 15.50 0.48 14.45
C ALA A 132 16.83 -0.24 14.18
N VAL A 133 17.37 -0.14 12.95
CA VAL A 133 18.67 -0.73 12.61
C VAL A 133 19.80 -0.08 13.40
N ILE A 134 19.78 1.24 13.59
CA ILE A 134 20.77 1.92 14.45
C ILE A 134 20.69 1.39 15.88
N ALA A 135 19.48 1.32 16.45
CA ALA A 135 19.29 0.82 17.81
C ALA A 135 19.80 -0.62 17.99
N VAL A 136 19.45 -1.52 17.06
CA VAL A 136 19.91 -2.91 17.05
C VAL A 136 21.43 -3.02 16.91
N THR A 137 22.05 -2.14 16.13
CA THR A 137 23.51 -2.13 15.94
C THR A 137 24.24 -1.71 17.22
N ILE A 138 23.66 -0.77 17.99
CA ILE A 138 24.22 -0.31 19.27
C ILE A 138 24.10 -1.38 20.35
N ASP A 139 22.99 -2.12 20.39
CA ASP A 139 22.75 -3.16 21.41
C ASP A 139 23.81 -4.27 21.37
N GLY A 140 24.42 -4.53 20.21
CA GLY A 140 25.62 -5.37 20.07
C GLY A 140 25.43 -6.87 20.36
N THR A 141 24.29 -7.27 20.91
CA THR A 141 23.86 -8.65 21.20
C THR A 141 23.45 -9.41 19.94
N VAL A 142 23.12 -8.68 18.87
CA VAL A 142 22.54 -9.24 17.64
C VAL A 142 23.63 -9.71 16.68
N ASN A 143 23.41 -10.88 16.06
CA ASN A 143 24.33 -11.48 15.11
C ASN A 143 24.62 -10.51 13.94
N ARG A 144 25.91 -10.37 13.59
CA ARG A 144 26.39 -9.54 12.47
C ARG A 144 25.71 -9.86 11.13
N TRP A 145 25.33 -11.12 10.90
CA TRP A 145 24.57 -11.52 9.72
C TRP A 145 23.16 -10.94 9.69
N ILE A 146 22.48 -10.90 10.85
CA ILE A 146 21.14 -10.30 10.98
C ILE A 146 21.24 -8.79 10.75
N ILE A 147 22.27 -8.14 11.30
CA ILE A 147 22.53 -6.72 11.08
C ILE A 147 22.76 -6.43 9.60
N LEU A 148 23.60 -7.24 8.92
CA LEU A 148 23.87 -7.07 7.49
C LEU A 148 22.61 -7.21 6.66
N MET A 149 21.83 -8.29 6.85
CA MET A 149 20.61 -8.53 6.09
C MET A 149 19.56 -7.43 6.33
N SER A 150 19.39 -7.01 7.58
CA SER A 150 18.47 -5.92 7.94
C SER A 150 18.90 -4.60 7.31
N SER A 151 20.20 -4.30 7.33
CA SER A 151 20.75 -3.08 6.72
C SER A 151 20.58 -3.09 5.20
N THR A 152 20.84 -4.22 4.54
CA THR A 152 20.64 -4.36 3.09
C THR A 152 19.17 -4.17 2.71
N LEU A 153 18.26 -4.78 3.47
CA LEU A 153 16.82 -4.63 3.25
C LEU A 153 16.38 -3.18 3.41
N VAL A 154 16.77 -2.52 4.51
CA VAL A 154 16.43 -1.11 4.75
C VAL A 154 17.01 -0.21 3.67
N PHE A 155 18.27 -0.43 3.26
CA PHE A 155 18.87 0.32 2.16
C PHE A 155 18.10 0.14 0.85
N GLY A 156 17.70 -1.09 0.52
CA GLY A 156 16.86 -1.37 -0.64
C GLY A 156 15.51 -0.64 -0.59
N LEU A 157 14.86 -0.59 0.57
CA LEU A 157 13.62 0.14 0.76
C LEU A 157 13.80 1.66 0.68
N ILE A 158 14.91 2.21 1.21
CA ILE A 158 15.27 3.62 1.03
C ILE A 158 15.38 3.94 -0.45
N ALA A 159 16.15 3.15 -1.20
CA ALA A 159 16.34 3.36 -2.63
C ALA A 159 15.00 3.32 -3.39
N ALA A 160 14.15 2.32 -3.12
CA ALA A 160 12.83 2.21 -3.73
C ALA A 160 11.93 3.41 -3.43
N THR A 161 11.91 3.86 -2.17
CA THR A 161 11.13 5.03 -1.74
C THR A 161 11.62 6.31 -2.40
N MET A 162 12.93 6.50 -2.49
CA MET A 162 13.55 7.65 -3.17
C MET A 162 13.22 7.67 -4.66
N ILE A 163 13.25 6.51 -5.33
CA ILE A 163 12.82 6.38 -6.74
C ILE A 163 11.35 6.77 -6.87
N GLY A 164 10.47 6.26 -5.99
CA GLY A 164 9.05 6.61 -5.98
C GLY A 164 8.82 8.11 -5.81
N ALA A 165 9.43 8.73 -4.80
CA ALA A 165 9.35 10.17 -4.57
C ALA A 165 9.90 10.98 -5.75
N PHE A 166 11.01 10.55 -6.35
CA PHE A 166 11.59 11.18 -7.52
C PHE A 166 10.67 11.12 -8.74
N LEU A 167 9.98 10.00 -8.97
CA LEU A 167 9.03 9.84 -10.07
C LEU A 167 7.82 10.78 -9.90
N LEU A 168 7.21 10.82 -8.71
CA LEU A 168 6.01 11.61 -8.44
C LEU A 168 6.23 13.13 -8.53
N ARG A 169 7.48 13.60 -8.44
CA ARG A 169 7.81 15.03 -8.44
C ARG A 169 7.60 15.72 -9.80
N SER A 170 7.53 15.00 -10.91
CA SER A 170 7.48 15.62 -12.26
C SER A 170 6.56 14.89 -13.22
N LYS A 171 5.73 15.66 -13.94
CA LYS A 171 4.84 15.17 -15.01
C LYS A 171 5.57 14.37 -16.06
N VAL A 172 6.65 14.94 -16.57
CA VAL A 172 7.49 14.31 -17.60
C VAL A 172 8.04 12.95 -17.15
N ARG A 173 8.33 12.77 -15.85
CA ARG A 173 8.85 11.50 -15.32
C ARG A 173 7.75 10.45 -15.20
N ILE A 174 6.57 10.84 -14.73
CA ILE A 174 5.40 9.96 -14.66
C ILE A 174 4.99 9.51 -16.07
N ASP A 175 4.98 10.43 -17.05
CA ASP A 175 4.65 10.12 -18.44
C ASP A 175 5.64 9.12 -19.05
N ARG A 176 6.95 9.35 -18.86
CA ARG A 176 7.97 8.40 -19.32
C ARG A 176 7.83 7.04 -18.64
N PHE A 177 7.59 7.02 -17.33
CA PHE A 177 7.41 5.78 -16.59
C PHE A 177 6.19 5.01 -17.09
N ALA A 178 5.07 5.69 -17.34
CA ALA A 178 3.88 5.08 -17.90
C ALA A 178 4.13 4.47 -19.28
N VAL A 179 4.86 5.17 -20.17
CA VAL A 179 5.23 4.61 -21.48
C VAL A 179 6.12 3.36 -21.34
N ILE A 180 7.07 3.37 -20.39
CA ILE A 180 7.91 2.20 -20.10
C ILE A 180 7.05 1.05 -19.57
N ALA A 181 6.19 1.32 -18.59
CA ALA A 181 5.30 0.32 -17.99
C ALA A 181 4.35 -0.30 -19.03
N THR A 182 3.78 0.51 -19.92
CA THR A 182 2.93 0.05 -21.02
C THR A 182 3.70 -0.84 -21.99
N ARG A 183 4.94 -0.49 -22.34
CA ARG A 183 5.79 -1.35 -23.18
C ARG A 183 6.12 -2.67 -22.50
N VAL A 184 6.48 -2.65 -21.23
CA VAL A 184 6.79 -3.85 -20.44
C VAL A 184 5.55 -4.75 -20.34
N CYS A 185 4.39 -4.17 -20.03
CA CYS A 185 3.12 -4.88 -19.94
C CYS A 185 2.74 -5.49 -21.29
N ASN A 186 2.79 -4.73 -22.38
CA ASN A 186 2.49 -5.23 -23.72
C ASN A 186 3.49 -6.33 -24.15
N ALA A 187 4.77 -6.22 -23.79
CA ALA A 187 5.78 -7.26 -24.07
C ALA A 187 5.51 -8.53 -23.26
N PHE A 188 5.12 -8.39 -21.99
CA PHE A 188 4.76 -9.50 -21.11
C PHE A 188 3.49 -10.22 -21.61
N VAL A 189 2.43 -9.47 -21.88
CA VAL A 189 1.17 -10.00 -22.45
C VAL A 189 1.44 -10.68 -23.79
N ARG A 190 2.22 -10.07 -24.68
CA ARG A 190 2.58 -10.71 -25.95
C ARG A 190 3.27 -12.06 -25.75
N ARG A 191 4.14 -12.16 -24.75
CA ARG A 191 4.88 -13.39 -24.42
C ARG A 191 3.99 -14.45 -23.78
N VAL A 192 3.08 -14.07 -22.87
CA VAL A 192 2.16 -15.00 -22.19
C VAL A 192 1.02 -15.46 -23.10
N THR A 193 0.51 -14.58 -23.95
CA THR A 193 -0.62 -14.88 -24.85
C THR A 193 -0.17 -15.37 -26.24
N PHE A 194 1.12 -15.73 -26.39
CA PHE A 194 1.72 -16.17 -27.65
C PHE A 194 1.36 -15.29 -28.86
N GLY A 195 1.26 -13.97 -28.65
CA GLY A 195 0.95 -12.99 -29.68
C GLY A 195 -0.53 -12.83 -30.08
N ARG A 196 -1.49 -13.48 -29.41
CA ARG A 196 -2.93 -13.36 -29.73
C ARG A 196 -3.53 -11.97 -29.43
N PHE A 197 -2.98 -11.22 -28.47
CA PHE A 197 -3.40 -9.85 -28.16
C PHE A 197 -2.22 -8.89 -28.28
N LYS A 198 -2.28 -7.96 -29.25
CA LYS A 198 -1.17 -7.04 -29.59
C LYS A 198 -1.23 -5.66 -28.91
N ARG A 199 -2.42 -5.20 -28.50
CA ARG A 199 -2.62 -3.90 -27.81
C ARG A 199 -3.78 -4.01 -26.83
N VAL A 200 -3.47 -4.21 -25.54
CA VAL A 200 -4.50 -4.26 -24.48
C VAL A 200 -4.74 -2.88 -23.87
N VAL A 201 -3.74 -2.00 -23.91
CA VAL A 201 -3.87 -0.62 -23.42
C VAL A 201 -3.80 0.35 -24.60
N ALA A 202 -4.89 1.09 -24.83
CA ALA A 202 -4.96 2.09 -25.88
C ALA A 202 -4.25 3.38 -25.44
N ASP A 203 -3.32 3.88 -26.27
CA ASP A 203 -2.48 5.04 -25.93
C ASP A 203 -3.30 6.30 -25.58
N GLY A 204 -4.50 6.47 -26.14
CA GLY A 204 -5.40 7.61 -25.86
C GLY A 204 -5.93 7.65 -24.43
N VAL A 205 -6.33 6.50 -23.87
CA VAL A 205 -6.86 6.41 -22.49
C VAL A 205 -5.77 6.66 -21.46
N ILE A 206 -4.54 6.22 -21.76
CA ILE A 206 -3.38 6.47 -20.92
C ILE A 206 -3.04 7.96 -20.91
N HIS A 207 -3.04 8.62 -22.08
CA HIS A 207 -2.76 10.05 -22.16
C HIS A 207 -3.79 10.91 -21.43
N GLU A 208 -5.08 10.60 -21.54
CA GLU A 208 -6.12 11.31 -20.82
C GLU A 208 -5.98 11.11 -19.30
N PHE A 209 -5.79 9.86 -18.85
CA PHE A 209 -5.59 9.54 -17.44
C PHE A 209 -4.33 10.19 -16.86
N LEU A 210 -3.20 10.14 -17.58
CA LEU A 210 -1.95 10.80 -17.16
C LEU A 210 -2.12 12.32 -17.08
N ASN A 211 -2.86 12.91 -18.01
CA ASN A 211 -3.16 14.33 -17.96
C ASN A 211 -4.04 14.71 -16.76
N GLU A 212 -4.98 13.84 -16.36
CA GLU A 212 -5.77 14.03 -15.15
C GLU A 212 -4.95 13.97 -13.85
N MET A 213 -3.84 13.22 -13.83
CA MET A 213 -3.02 13.03 -12.63
C MET A 213 -2.23 14.28 -12.19
N HIS A 214 -2.08 15.29 -13.05
CA HIS A 214 -1.36 16.53 -12.77
C HIS A 214 -2.27 17.73 -12.52
#